data_AF-A0A1Q7YEU7-F1
#
_entry.id   AF-A0A1Q7YEU7-F1
#
_cell.length_a   1.000
_cell.length_b   1.000
_cell.length_c   1.000
_cell.angle_alpha   90.00
_cell.angle_beta   90.00
_cell.angle_gamma   90.00
#
_symmetry.space_group_name_H-M   'P 1'
#
loop_
_entity.id
_entity.type
_entity.pdbx_description
1 polymer ?
#
loop_
_entity_poly.entity_id
_entity_poly.type
_entity_poly.pdbx_seq_one_letter_code
_entity_poly.pdbx_strand_id
1 'polypeptide(L)'
;MSNGEQTRAAELEILFSDGQLRAQCKITGKGLYWQSQPVNMKVDLTGLDGKISQLKDVLTTEQTDLWANLEDPLAEPASGFVADQFADCVERVVSVGFGLYSELADLGLRTILDKIDSTLREDDQLSIQTDCAFLPWEILYPYYYDKGNMTPKQKKNNPLRPKSLWGYKYKTEYILYPLPDELNGWAAPIDEHEQGPDYISFNLNKEIDAAFQARPFKPVEFHRQFFNSSIGEKGKCLEDKDSIVDFLLDDKNGATIIYMFCHGDSGSPLTSKMNEVLDFGEQKFITPQTLEQQNTYLRGPIVILNSCLSATVSPLSFSSFHKKFRKKRAMGVIGTTIKMPATFAAAFGRKLIECYMNRISIGCAIYQLRRELLDRNNPLGLFYSLQCPGDILAPQGGNN
;
A
#
# COMPACT_ATOMS: atom_id res chain seq x y z
N MET A 1 7.35 9.11 24.61
CA MET A 1 6.97 10.47 25.02
C MET A 1 7.93 11.44 24.36
N SER A 2 7.62 11.88 23.14
CA SER A 2 8.38 12.93 22.46
C SER A 2 7.90 14.30 22.93
N ASN A 3 8.85 15.20 23.19
CA ASN A 3 8.60 16.60 23.50
C ASN A 3 7.72 17.22 22.40
N GLY A 4 6.74 18.04 22.79
CA GLY A 4 5.67 18.58 21.95
C GLY A 4 6.08 19.54 20.83
N GLU A 5 7.00 19.14 19.96
CA GLU A 5 7.10 19.70 18.62
C GLU A 5 5.87 19.24 17.81
N GLN A 6 5.05 20.19 17.36
CA GLN A 6 3.90 19.89 16.52
C GLN A 6 4.35 19.31 15.19
N THR A 7 3.72 18.20 14.79
CA THR A 7 3.92 17.48 13.52
C THR A 7 3.80 18.44 12.33
N ARG A 8 4.74 18.36 11.40
CA ARG A 8 4.63 19.05 10.10
C ARG A 8 3.87 18.14 9.14
N ALA A 9 3.17 18.75 8.20
CA ALA A 9 2.45 18.02 7.17
C ALA A 9 2.79 18.60 5.81
N ALA A 10 3.02 17.73 4.83
CA ALA A 10 2.98 18.10 3.43
C ALA A 10 1.74 17.49 2.77
N GLU A 11 1.02 18.32 2.01
CA GLU A 11 -0.06 17.90 1.12
C GLU A 11 0.45 18.10 -0.30
N LEU A 12 0.68 17.01 -1.04
CA LEU A 12 1.06 17.02 -2.44
C LEU A 12 -0.16 16.65 -3.28
N GLU A 13 -0.70 17.62 -3.99
CA GLU A 13 -1.82 17.44 -4.91
C GLU A 13 -1.30 17.16 -6.32
N ILE A 14 -1.81 16.12 -6.98
CA ILE A 14 -1.45 15.69 -8.34
C ILE A 14 -2.74 15.36 -9.10
N LEU A 15 -3.12 16.25 -10.01
CA LEU A 15 -4.35 16.16 -10.79
C LEU A 15 -4.06 15.97 -12.28
N PHE A 16 -4.86 15.16 -12.97
CA PHE A 16 -4.79 15.03 -14.42
C PHE A 16 -5.85 15.91 -15.10
N SER A 17 -5.42 16.97 -15.80
CA SER A 17 -6.30 17.86 -16.57
C SER A 17 -5.69 18.12 -17.94
N ASP A 18 -6.53 18.13 -18.98
CA ASP A 18 -6.14 18.53 -20.34
C ASP A 18 -4.92 17.78 -20.91
N GLY A 19 -4.78 16.50 -20.56
CA GLY A 19 -3.68 15.65 -21.02
C GLY A 19 -2.34 15.90 -20.30
N GLN A 20 -2.33 16.67 -19.21
CA GLN A 20 -1.14 16.94 -18.39
C GLN A 20 -1.39 16.63 -16.92
N LEU A 21 -0.34 16.23 -16.20
CA LEU A 21 -0.40 16.18 -14.74
C LEU A 21 -0.02 17.54 -14.18
N ARG A 22 -0.87 18.10 -13.34
CA ARG A 22 -0.60 19.31 -12.58
C ARG A 22 -0.31 18.93 -11.14
N ALA A 23 0.81 19.39 -10.62
CA ALA A 23 1.20 19.15 -9.23
C ALA A 23 1.33 20.47 -8.46
N GLN A 24 0.93 20.46 -7.19
CA GLN A 24 1.22 21.53 -6.25
C GLN A 24 1.39 20.97 -4.85
N CYS A 25 2.17 21.64 -4.01
CA CYS A 25 2.39 21.18 -2.65
C CYS A 25 2.21 22.32 -1.64
N LYS A 26 1.56 21.99 -0.51
CA LYS A 26 1.47 22.83 0.68
C LYS A 26 2.21 22.14 1.81
N ILE A 27 3.05 22.86 2.54
CA ILE A 27 3.68 22.39 3.77
C ILE A 27 3.25 23.29 4.92
N THR A 28 2.73 22.68 5.97
CA THR A 28 2.24 23.36 7.17
C THR A 28 2.87 22.80 8.43
N GLY A 29 2.89 23.63 9.48
CA GLY A 29 3.35 23.29 10.81
C GLY A 29 3.38 24.53 11.69
N LYS A 30 3.78 24.38 12.96
CA LYS A 30 3.87 25.53 13.87
C LYS A 30 4.81 26.61 13.35
N GLY A 31 4.26 27.78 12.97
CA GLY A 31 5.03 28.88 12.41
C GLY A 31 5.65 28.57 11.03
N LEU A 32 5.19 27.52 10.37
CA LEU A 32 5.67 27.07 9.06
C LEU A 32 4.50 27.07 8.08
N TYR A 33 4.64 27.84 7.01
CA TYR A 33 3.77 27.79 5.85
C TYR A 33 4.62 27.92 4.59
N TRP A 34 4.43 26.99 3.67
CA TRP A 34 4.99 27.10 2.33
C TRP A 34 4.01 26.50 1.34
N GLN A 35 3.89 27.13 0.17
CA GLN A 35 3.08 26.63 -0.92
C GLN A 35 3.87 26.79 -2.22
N SER A 36 3.91 25.73 -3.02
CA SER A 36 4.53 25.78 -4.34
C SER A 36 3.65 26.57 -5.31
N GLN A 37 4.27 27.11 -6.36
CA GLN A 37 3.50 27.40 -7.57
C GLN A 37 3.08 26.06 -8.20
N PRO A 38 1.92 26.01 -8.88
CA PRO A 38 1.53 24.82 -9.62
C PRO A 38 2.53 24.51 -10.74
N VAL A 39 2.88 23.23 -10.88
CA VAL A 39 3.80 22.71 -11.89
C VAL A 39 3.03 21.83 -12.85
N ASN A 40 3.13 22.10 -14.15
CA ASN A 40 2.60 21.22 -15.19
C ASN A 40 3.71 20.26 -15.63
N MET A 41 3.46 18.97 -15.45
CA MET A 41 4.32 17.89 -15.88
C MET A 41 3.84 17.38 -17.23
N LYS A 42 4.71 17.44 -18.23
CA LYS A 42 4.52 16.71 -19.48
C LYS A 42 4.87 15.26 -19.22
N VAL A 43 3.89 14.47 -18.83
CA VAL A 43 4.14 13.08 -18.47
C VAL A 43 4.10 12.22 -19.72
N ASP A 44 5.26 11.70 -20.09
CA ASP A 44 5.31 10.47 -20.88
C ASP A 44 4.99 9.30 -19.94
N LEU A 45 3.70 8.95 -19.89
CA LEU A 45 3.23 7.83 -19.07
C LEU A 45 3.92 6.51 -19.45
N THR A 46 4.43 6.40 -20.67
CA THR A 46 5.19 5.24 -21.15
C THR A 46 6.57 5.15 -20.50
N GLY A 47 7.27 6.28 -20.35
CA GLY A 47 8.57 6.35 -19.67
C GLY A 47 8.45 6.00 -18.18
N LEU A 48 7.43 6.57 -17.53
CA LEU A 48 7.13 6.31 -16.13
C LEU A 48 6.69 4.85 -15.90
N ASP A 49 5.90 4.28 -16.81
CA ASP A 49 5.55 2.85 -16.78
C ASP A 49 6.78 1.96 -16.96
N GLY A 50 7.73 2.33 -17.84
CA GLY A 50 9.00 1.62 -18.00
C GLY A 50 9.81 1.56 -16.70
N LYS A 51 9.92 2.67 -15.96
CA LYS A 51 10.63 2.70 -14.67
C LYS A 51 9.86 2.03 -13.55
N ILE A 52 8.55 2.23 -13.50
CA ILE A 52 7.70 1.50 -12.57
C ILE A 52 7.81 0.02 -12.86
N SER A 53 7.85 -0.44 -14.11
CA SER A 53 8.02 -1.84 -14.47
C SER A 53 9.31 -2.47 -13.93
N GLN A 54 10.37 -1.69 -13.64
CA GLN A 54 11.57 -2.19 -12.96
C GLN A 54 11.26 -2.69 -11.54
N LEU A 55 10.15 -2.23 -10.93
CA LEU A 55 9.67 -2.75 -9.66
C LEU A 55 9.17 -4.19 -9.75
N LYS A 56 8.88 -4.71 -10.97
CA LYS A 56 8.61 -6.15 -11.17
C LYS A 56 9.82 -7.00 -10.80
N ASP A 57 11.01 -6.43 -10.95
CA ASP A 57 12.29 -7.12 -10.78
C ASP A 57 12.99 -6.74 -9.45
N VAL A 58 12.29 -6.05 -8.54
CA VAL A 58 12.81 -5.74 -7.20
C VAL A 58 13.10 -7.02 -6.41
N LEU A 59 12.23 -8.02 -6.56
CA LEU A 59 12.45 -9.37 -6.05
C LEU A 59 12.84 -10.29 -7.21
N THR A 60 14.00 -10.93 -7.09
CA THR A 60 14.36 -12.03 -7.99
C THR A 60 13.50 -13.26 -7.69
N THR A 61 13.46 -14.22 -8.63
CA THR A 61 12.84 -15.53 -8.38
C THR A 61 13.48 -16.23 -7.17
N GLU A 62 14.80 -16.11 -7.02
CA GLU A 62 15.54 -16.66 -5.89
C GLU A 62 15.13 -16.00 -4.57
N GLN A 63 15.05 -14.67 -4.51
CA GLN A 63 14.57 -13.95 -3.32
C GLN A 63 13.11 -14.32 -2.99
N THR A 64 12.26 -14.42 -4.01
CA THR A 64 10.86 -14.85 -3.80
C THR A 64 10.79 -16.24 -3.17
N ASP A 65 11.62 -17.17 -3.62
CA ASP A 65 11.68 -18.52 -3.06
C ASP A 65 12.27 -18.52 -1.63
N LEU A 66 13.31 -17.73 -1.38
CA LEU A 66 13.90 -17.59 -0.04
C LEU A 66 12.86 -17.11 0.98
N TRP A 67 12.14 -16.03 0.71
CA TRP A 67 11.08 -15.53 1.61
C TRP A 67 9.95 -16.55 1.81
N ALA A 68 9.66 -17.33 0.79
CA ALA A 68 8.62 -18.35 0.87
C ALA A 68 9.02 -19.56 1.73
N ASN A 69 10.32 -19.77 1.98
CA ASN A 69 10.84 -20.86 2.79
C ASN A 69 11.18 -20.45 4.23
N LEU A 70 10.99 -19.18 4.60
CA LEU A 70 11.18 -18.73 5.99
C LEU A 70 10.12 -19.33 6.92
N GLU A 71 10.54 -19.69 8.13
CA GLU A 71 9.63 -20.07 9.21
C GLU A 71 8.84 -18.87 9.74
N ASP A 72 9.52 -17.73 9.92
CA ASP A 72 8.91 -16.43 10.19
C ASP A 72 9.21 -15.47 9.02
N PRO A 73 8.22 -15.15 8.17
CA PRO A 73 8.40 -14.28 7.01
C PRO A 73 8.75 -12.82 7.34
N LEU A 74 8.59 -12.38 8.60
CA LEU A 74 8.90 -11.02 9.06
C LEU A 74 10.19 -10.96 9.90
N ALA A 75 10.85 -12.09 10.15
CA ALA A 75 12.07 -12.15 10.92
C ALA A 75 13.23 -11.42 10.23
N GLU A 76 14.17 -10.99 11.05
CA GLU A 76 15.47 -10.54 10.55
C GLU A 76 16.21 -11.72 9.91
N PRO A 77 16.80 -11.55 8.72
CA PRO A 77 17.51 -12.63 8.06
C PRO A 77 18.72 -13.05 8.90
N ALA A 78 18.92 -14.36 9.03
CA ALA A 78 20.11 -14.90 9.66
C ALA A 78 21.37 -14.55 8.85
N SER A 79 22.49 -14.36 9.54
CA SER A 79 23.79 -14.04 8.91
C SER A 79 24.16 -15.06 7.81
N GLY A 80 24.83 -14.58 6.76
CA GLY A 80 25.26 -15.39 5.63
C GLY A 80 24.38 -15.14 4.41
N PHE A 81 24.21 -16.15 3.57
CA PHE A 81 23.61 -16.00 2.23
C PHE A 81 22.22 -15.34 2.25
N VAL A 82 21.35 -15.69 3.19
CA VAL A 82 20.01 -15.10 3.28
C VAL A 82 20.08 -13.61 3.63
N ALA A 83 20.91 -13.22 4.59
CA ALA A 83 21.15 -11.80 4.91
C ALA A 83 21.74 -11.03 3.72
N ASP A 84 22.64 -11.64 2.95
CA ASP A 84 23.20 -11.00 1.74
C ASP A 84 22.10 -10.74 0.70
N GLN A 85 21.17 -11.69 0.51
CA GLN A 85 20.05 -11.54 -0.43
C GLN A 85 19.05 -10.46 0.00
N PHE A 86 18.83 -10.30 1.31
CA PHE A 86 18.00 -9.23 1.86
C PHE A 86 18.65 -7.86 1.69
N ALA A 87 19.93 -7.73 2.06
CA ALA A 87 20.69 -6.50 1.86
C ALA A 87 20.76 -6.10 0.38
N ASP A 88 20.94 -7.09 -0.50
CA ASP A 88 20.93 -6.92 -1.94
C ASP A 88 19.57 -6.42 -2.46
N CYS A 89 18.45 -6.91 -1.90
CA CYS A 89 17.10 -6.41 -2.18
C CYS A 89 16.94 -4.95 -1.74
N VAL A 90 17.37 -4.59 -0.52
CA VAL A 90 17.34 -3.20 -0.04
C VAL A 90 18.12 -2.28 -0.98
N GLU A 91 19.30 -2.72 -1.44
CA GLU A 91 20.11 -1.96 -2.39
C GLU A 91 19.39 -1.74 -3.73
N ARG A 92 18.63 -2.73 -4.23
CA ARG A 92 17.79 -2.59 -5.43
C ARG A 92 16.66 -1.58 -5.21
N VAL A 93 15.95 -1.68 -4.09
CA VAL A 93 14.84 -0.76 -3.76
C VAL A 93 15.34 0.68 -3.68
N VAL A 94 16.48 0.92 -3.02
CA VAL A 94 17.11 2.24 -2.97
C VAL A 94 17.50 2.73 -4.37
N SER A 95 18.05 1.85 -5.20
CA SER A 95 18.43 2.18 -6.58
C SER A 95 17.23 2.57 -7.45
N VAL A 96 16.12 1.81 -7.38
CA VAL A 96 14.90 2.13 -8.12
C VAL A 96 14.25 3.40 -7.57
N GLY A 97 14.24 3.55 -6.24
CA GLY A 97 13.79 4.75 -5.54
C GLY A 97 14.49 6.03 -5.98
N PHE A 98 15.80 5.97 -6.16
CA PHE A 98 16.61 7.07 -6.69
C PHE A 98 16.26 7.39 -8.15
N GLY A 99 16.09 6.34 -8.96
CA GLY A 99 15.70 6.48 -10.36
C GLY A 99 14.36 7.21 -10.50
N LEU A 100 13.35 6.77 -9.73
CA LEU A 100 12.02 7.38 -9.72
C LEU A 100 12.04 8.82 -9.19
N TYR A 101 12.78 9.08 -8.11
CA TYR A 101 12.95 10.44 -7.59
C TYR A 101 13.54 11.37 -8.66
N SER A 102 14.61 10.93 -9.33
CA SER A 102 15.31 11.71 -10.35
C SER A 102 14.42 12.02 -11.54
N GLU A 103 13.66 11.04 -12.01
CA GLU A 103 12.73 11.22 -13.12
C GLU A 103 11.61 12.21 -12.78
N LEU A 104 10.96 12.05 -11.63
CA LEU A 104 9.94 13.00 -11.16
C LEU A 104 10.52 14.41 -11.00
N ALA A 105 11.75 14.51 -10.50
CA ALA A 105 12.44 15.78 -10.39
C ALA A 105 12.68 16.44 -11.76
N ASP A 106 13.10 15.66 -12.76
CA ASP A 106 13.36 16.11 -14.13
C ASP A 106 12.07 16.43 -14.91
N LEU A 107 10.94 15.79 -14.55
CA LEU A 107 9.59 16.13 -15.02
C LEU A 107 9.04 17.43 -14.43
N GLY A 108 9.80 18.09 -13.54
CA GLY A 108 9.50 19.41 -13.00
C GLY A 108 9.20 19.43 -11.50
N LEU A 109 9.14 18.27 -10.83
CA LEU A 109 8.84 18.24 -9.39
C LEU A 109 10.04 18.55 -8.49
N ARG A 110 11.24 18.77 -9.03
CA ARG A 110 12.46 18.92 -8.23
C ARG A 110 12.30 19.87 -7.05
N THR A 111 11.79 21.07 -7.30
CA THR A 111 11.57 22.07 -6.24
C THR A 111 10.62 21.57 -5.16
N ILE A 112 9.56 20.86 -5.52
CA ILE A 112 8.59 20.29 -4.57
C ILE A 112 9.23 19.16 -3.77
N LEU A 113 9.87 18.19 -4.45
CA LEU A 113 10.48 17.02 -3.81
C LEU A 113 11.60 17.43 -2.85
N ASP A 114 12.51 18.30 -3.29
CA ASP A 114 13.61 18.81 -2.46
C ASP A 114 13.06 19.62 -1.27
N LYS A 115 11.94 20.33 -1.46
CA LYS A 115 11.31 21.10 -0.39
C LYS A 115 10.65 20.20 0.66
N ILE A 116 9.95 19.15 0.23
CA ILE A 116 9.40 18.13 1.13
C ILE A 116 10.56 17.49 1.92
N ASP A 117 11.61 17.02 1.23
CA ASP A 117 12.70 16.27 1.85
C ASP A 117 13.53 17.10 2.85
N SER A 118 13.73 18.38 2.56
CA SER A 118 14.45 19.32 3.44
C SER A 118 13.61 19.87 4.59
N THR A 119 12.28 19.79 4.51
CA THR A 119 11.39 20.42 5.49
C THR A 119 10.72 19.41 6.42
N LEU A 120 10.27 18.27 5.92
CA LEU A 120 9.69 17.22 6.76
C LEU A 120 10.77 16.48 7.54
N ARG A 121 10.41 16.03 8.73
CA ARG A 121 11.22 15.22 9.64
C ARG A 121 10.71 13.77 9.64
N GLU A 122 11.40 12.89 10.35
CA GLU A 122 10.82 11.59 10.68
C GLU A 122 9.50 11.77 11.44
N ASP A 123 8.54 10.86 11.23
CA ASP A 123 7.20 10.83 11.81
C ASP A 123 6.21 11.91 11.29
N ASP A 124 6.68 12.89 10.50
CA ASP A 124 5.82 13.89 9.85
C ASP A 124 4.91 13.24 8.79
N GLN A 125 3.79 13.90 8.48
CA GLN A 125 2.78 13.39 7.55
C GLN A 125 3.04 13.86 6.12
N LEU A 126 2.87 12.94 5.17
CA LEU A 126 2.86 13.22 3.75
C LEU A 126 1.56 12.69 3.15
N SER A 127 0.64 13.60 2.81
CA SER A 127 -0.62 13.27 2.17
C SER A 127 -0.52 13.52 0.67
N ILE A 128 -0.71 12.47 -0.12
CA ILE A 128 -0.75 12.56 -1.59
C ILE A 128 -2.22 12.59 -2.03
N GLN A 129 -2.66 13.68 -2.64
CA GLN A 129 -4.03 13.85 -3.11
C GLN A 129 -4.04 13.76 -4.63
N THR A 130 -4.80 12.83 -5.21
CA THR A 130 -4.77 12.59 -6.66
C THR A 130 -6.11 12.13 -7.22
N ASP A 131 -6.35 12.31 -8.52
CA ASP A 131 -7.54 11.81 -9.24
C ASP A 131 -7.20 10.65 -10.22
N CYS A 132 -5.92 10.38 -10.43
CA CYS A 132 -5.46 9.54 -11.53
C CYS A 132 -4.56 8.37 -11.10
N ALA A 133 -3.41 8.64 -10.47
CA ALA A 133 -2.28 7.72 -10.44
C ALA A 133 -1.63 7.61 -9.06
N PHE A 134 -1.35 6.37 -8.67
CA PHE A 134 -0.66 5.99 -7.45
C PHE A 134 0.79 5.65 -7.76
N LEU A 135 1.71 6.59 -7.52
CA LEU A 135 3.14 6.28 -7.55
C LEU A 135 3.56 5.63 -6.22
N PRO A 136 4.59 4.78 -6.21
CA PRO A 136 5.10 4.21 -4.96
C PRO A 136 5.97 5.25 -4.23
N TRP A 137 5.34 6.24 -3.59
CA TRP A 137 6.08 7.33 -2.93
C TRP A 137 6.96 6.84 -1.79
N GLU A 138 6.60 5.72 -1.15
CA GLU A 138 7.35 5.12 -0.05
C GLU A 138 8.79 4.77 -0.42
N ILE A 139 9.06 4.46 -1.68
CA ILE A 139 10.40 4.08 -2.12
C ILE A 139 11.21 5.27 -2.63
N LEU A 140 10.66 6.49 -2.67
CA LEU A 140 11.43 7.63 -3.15
C LEU A 140 12.68 7.84 -2.30
N TYR A 141 13.80 8.05 -3.00
CA TYR A 141 15.12 8.18 -2.40
C TYR A 141 15.86 9.38 -2.99
N PRO A 142 16.12 10.44 -2.21
CA PRO A 142 16.60 11.72 -2.74
C PRO A 142 18.11 11.75 -3.02
N TYR A 143 18.87 10.75 -2.59
CA TYR A 143 20.33 10.73 -2.73
C TYR A 143 20.77 9.90 -3.94
N TYR A 144 21.85 10.30 -4.60
CA TYR A 144 22.40 9.51 -5.71
C TYR A 144 22.78 8.11 -5.25
N TYR A 145 22.09 7.10 -5.79
CA TYR A 145 22.43 5.70 -5.58
C TYR A 145 21.95 4.86 -6.76
N ASP A 146 22.88 4.35 -7.56
CA ASP A 146 22.60 3.46 -8.69
C ASP A 146 23.46 2.20 -8.54
N LYS A 147 22.82 1.12 -8.11
CA LYS A 147 23.50 -0.15 -7.81
C LYS A 147 24.30 -0.67 -9.00
N GLY A 148 23.76 -0.54 -10.22
CA GLY A 148 24.34 -1.09 -11.45
C GLY A 148 25.46 -0.24 -12.03
N ASN A 149 25.45 1.07 -11.77
CA ASN A 149 26.35 2.03 -12.43
C ASN A 149 27.39 2.68 -11.50
N MET A 150 27.30 2.46 -10.18
CA MET A 150 28.25 3.05 -9.23
C MET A 150 29.55 2.26 -9.10
N THR A 151 30.67 2.96 -9.25
CA THR A 151 32.00 2.44 -8.88
C THR A 151 32.16 2.25 -7.35
N PRO A 152 33.11 1.43 -6.89
CA PRO A 152 33.40 1.28 -5.47
C PRO A 152 33.71 2.60 -4.75
N LYS A 153 34.39 3.53 -5.42
CA LYS A 153 34.67 4.88 -4.90
C LYS A 153 33.38 5.69 -4.73
N GLN A 154 32.45 5.62 -5.68
CA GLN A 154 31.16 6.29 -5.58
C GLN A 154 30.31 5.69 -4.46
N LYS A 155 30.29 4.36 -4.27
CA LYS A 155 29.59 3.72 -3.15
C LYS A 155 30.18 4.12 -1.79
N LYS A 156 31.51 4.28 -1.70
CA LYS A 156 32.16 4.78 -0.50
C LYS A 156 31.79 6.25 -0.19
N ASN A 157 31.68 7.08 -1.22
CA ASN A 157 31.33 8.49 -1.07
C ASN A 157 29.83 8.72 -0.83
N ASN A 158 28.98 7.82 -1.35
CA ASN A 158 27.53 7.83 -1.19
C ASN A 158 27.11 6.48 -0.58
N PRO A 159 27.37 6.26 0.71
CA PRO A 159 27.02 5.00 1.36
C PRO A 159 25.51 4.78 1.31
N LEU A 160 25.10 3.51 1.28
CA LEU A 160 23.69 3.12 1.33
C LEU A 160 23.05 3.66 2.62
N ARG A 161 21.91 4.34 2.50
CA ARG A 161 21.17 4.93 3.65
C ARG A 161 19.69 4.55 3.57
N PRO A 162 19.31 3.28 3.81
CA PRO A 162 17.92 2.83 3.58
C PRO A 162 16.88 3.67 4.32
N LYS A 163 17.23 4.18 5.51
CA LYS A 163 16.38 5.06 6.34
C LYS A 163 16.05 6.42 5.69
N SER A 164 16.69 6.77 4.58
CA SER A 164 16.34 7.95 3.79
C SER A 164 15.19 7.73 2.81
N LEU A 165 14.72 6.49 2.65
CA LEU A 165 13.50 6.19 1.88
C LEU A 165 12.30 6.89 2.53
N TRP A 166 11.46 7.52 1.71
CA TRP A 166 10.34 8.30 2.21
C TRP A 166 9.36 7.49 3.06
N GLY A 167 9.14 6.20 2.77
CA GLY A 167 8.28 5.32 3.55
C GLY A 167 8.84 4.93 4.92
N TYR A 168 10.14 5.16 5.17
CA TYR A 168 10.74 5.09 6.51
C TYR A 168 10.61 6.44 7.24
N LYS A 169 10.80 7.55 6.52
CA LYS A 169 10.77 8.90 7.11
C LYS A 169 9.34 9.33 7.47
N TYR A 170 8.40 9.23 6.54
CA TYR A 170 7.09 9.90 6.62
C TYR A 170 5.93 8.93 6.79
N LYS A 171 4.89 9.40 7.47
CA LYS A 171 3.57 8.77 7.46
C LYS A 171 2.86 9.12 6.17
N THR A 172 3.03 8.28 5.16
CA THR A 172 2.46 8.50 3.82
C THR A 172 1.06 7.93 3.72
N GLU A 173 0.13 8.74 3.21
CA GLU A 173 -1.24 8.35 2.86
C GLU A 173 -1.59 8.88 1.47
N TYR A 174 -2.59 8.26 0.84
CA TYR A 174 -3.06 8.61 -0.48
C TYR A 174 -4.57 8.81 -0.46
N ILE A 175 -5.01 9.98 -0.88
CA ILE A 175 -6.42 10.32 -0.95
C ILE A 175 -6.80 10.47 -2.42
N LEU A 176 -7.65 9.55 -2.89
CA LEU A 176 -8.16 9.60 -4.26
C LEU A 176 -9.38 10.53 -4.31
N TYR A 177 -9.28 11.66 -4.99
CA TYR A 177 -10.38 12.61 -5.12
C TYR A 177 -11.57 12.02 -5.88
N PRO A 178 -12.81 12.27 -5.43
CA PRO A 178 -13.99 11.94 -6.20
C PRO A 178 -13.91 12.58 -7.58
N LEU A 179 -14.30 11.82 -8.61
CA LEU A 179 -14.41 12.40 -9.95
C LEU A 179 -15.56 13.43 -9.96
N PRO A 180 -15.52 14.45 -10.82
CA PRO A 180 -16.57 15.48 -10.89
C PRO A 180 -17.99 14.95 -11.11
N ASP A 181 -18.14 13.73 -11.66
CA ASP A 181 -19.42 13.04 -11.89
C ASP A 181 -19.92 12.25 -10.67
N GLU A 182 -19.16 12.17 -9.57
CA GLU A 182 -19.58 11.55 -8.31
C GLU A 182 -20.46 12.54 -7.52
N LEU A 183 -21.76 12.49 -7.85
CA LEU A 183 -22.86 13.45 -7.60
C LEU A 183 -23.10 14.06 -6.20
N ASN A 184 -22.25 13.85 -5.20
CA ASN A 184 -22.40 14.52 -3.89
C ASN A 184 -21.08 14.89 -3.18
N GLY A 185 -19.93 14.70 -3.83
CA GLY A 185 -18.63 14.77 -3.16
C GLY A 185 -18.47 13.59 -2.19
N TRP A 186 -17.46 12.76 -2.38
CA TRP A 186 -17.15 11.73 -1.40
C TRP A 186 -16.60 12.39 -0.13
N ALA A 187 -17.23 12.10 1.01
CA ALA A 187 -16.68 12.37 2.33
C ALA A 187 -16.34 11.02 2.99
N ALA A 188 -15.15 10.93 3.58
CA ALA A 188 -14.74 9.75 4.33
C ALA A 188 -15.71 9.52 5.50
N PRO A 189 -16.35 8.34 5.62
CA PRO A 189 -17.33 8.06 6.68
C PRO A 189 -16.63 7.69 8.00
N ILE A 190 -15.80 8.61 8.52
CA ILE A 190 -14.94 8.40 9.70
C ILE A 190 -15.81 8.10 10.92
N ASP A 191 -16.84 8.91 11.17
CA ASP A 191 -17.72 8.74 12.33
C ASP A 191 -18.48 7.41 12.27
N GLU A 192 -19.05 7.04 11.12
CA GLU A 192 -19.77 5.78 10.98
C GLU A 192 -18.87 4.55 11.12
N HIS A 193 -17.60 4.69 10.73
CA HIS A 193 -16.58 3.66 10.89
C HIS A 193 -16.20 3.49 12.36
N GLU A 194 -15.75 4.56 13.02
CA GLU A 194 -15.21 4.49 14.39
C GLU A 194 -16.29 4.20 15.45
N GLN A 195 -17.53 4.60 15.19
CA GLN A 195 -18.71 4.25 16.02
C GLN A 195 -19.34 2.92 15.62
N GLY A 196 -18.85 2.28 14.55
CA GLY A 196 -19.33 1.00 14.06
C GLY A 196 -19.02 -0.17 15.01
N PRO A 197 -19.53 -1.36 14.68
CA PRO A 197 -19.09 -2.56 15.37
C PRO A 197 -17.63 -2.85 15.00
N ASP A 198 -16.92 -3.49 15.92
CA ASP A 198 -15.60 -4.06 15.65
C ASP A 198 -15.78 -5.34 14.81
N TYR A 199 -16.16 -5.18 13.53
CA TYR A 199 -16.54 -6.27 12.63
C TYR A 199 -15.60 -6.38 11.42
N ILE A 200 -14.97 -7.55 11.28
CA ILE A 200 -14.10 -7.90 10.16
C ILE A 200 -14.72 -8.98 9.25
N SER A 201 -14.67 -8.72 7.95
CA SER A 201 -14.85 -9.73 6.91
C SER A 201 -13.49 -10.23 6.47
N PHE A 202 -13.20 -11.51 6.73
CA PHE A 202 -11.90 -12.13 6.49
C PHE A 202 -12.00 -13.13 5.33
N ASN A 203 -11.60 -12.71 4.13
CA ASN A 203 -11.87 -13.43 2.90
C ASN A 203 -10.59 -14.09 2.40
N LEU A 204 -10.55 -15.43 2.32
CA LEU A 204 -9.35 -16.19 2.00
C LEU A 204 -9.55 -17.08 0.76
N ASN A 205 -8.57 -17.11 -0.13
CA ASN A 205 -8.49 -18.13 -1.17
C ASN A 205 -7.88 -19.41 -0.56
N LYS A 206 -8.72 -20.43 -0.32
CA LYS A 206 -8.32 -21.71 0.27
C LYS A 206 -7.31 -22.52 -0.56
N GLU A 207 -7.18 -22.23 -1.86
CA GLU A 207 -6.32 -22.96 -2.79
C GLU A 207 -4.86 -22.50 -2.72
N ILE A 208 -4.57 -21.33 -2.14
CA ILE A 208 -3.19 -20.79 -2.06
C ILE A 208 -2.25 -21.81 -1.41
N ASP A 209 -2.66 -22.48 -0.32
CA ASP A 209 -1.82 -23.44 0.41
C ASP A 209 -1.46 -24.69 -0.42
N ALA A 210 -2.13 -24.95 -1.55
CA ALA A 210 -1.73 -26.02 -2.47
C ALA A 210 -0.31 -25.80 -3.01
N ALA A 211 0.09 -24.55 -3.25
CA ALA A 211 1.43 -24.19 -3.69
C ALA A 211 2.49 -24.23 -2.56
N PHE A 212 2.07 -24.40 -1.30
CA PHE A 212 2.95 -24.37 -0.13
C PHE A 212 3.06 -25.71 0.57
N GLN A 213 2.52 -26.82 0.04
CA GLN A 213 2.46 -28.12 0.72
C GLN A 213 3.82 -28.65 1.23
N ALA A 214 4.92 -28.39 0.53
CA ALA A 214 6.27 -28.79 0.94
C ALA A 214 6.98 -27.78 1.88
N ARG A 215 6.37 -26.61 2.13
CA ARG A 215 6.99 -25.51 2.89
C ARG A 215 6.56 -25.51 4.37
N PRO A 216 7.39 -24.99 5.29
CA PRO A 216 7.07 -24.97 6.72
C PRO A 216 5.90 -24.01 7.04
N PHE A 217 5.83 -22.88 6.35
CA PHE A 217 4.79 -21.87 6.54
C PHE A 217 3.64 -22.06 5.54
N LYS A 218 2.41 -22.13 6.05
CA LYS A 218 1.16 -22.26 5.27
C LYS A 218 0.34 -20.98 5.38
N PRO A 219 0.33 -20.10 4.37
CA PRO A 219 -0.31 -18.78 4.48
C PRO A 219 -1.79 -18.78 4.86
N VAL A 220 -2.60 -19.66 4.27
CA VAL A 220 -4.05 -19.70 4.53
C VAL A 220 -4.32 -20.31 5.90
N GLU A 221 -3.67 -21.43 6.22
CA GLU A 221 -3.80 -22.05 7.54
C GLU A 221 -3.33 -21.11 8.67
N PHE A 222 -2.24 -20.37 8.46
CA PHE A 222 -1.79 -19.32 9.39
C PHE A 222 -2.88 -18.25 9.63
N HIS A 223 -3.57 -17.84 8.57
CA HIS A 223 -4.69 -16.91 8.64
C HIS A 223 -5.91 -17.49 9.35
N ARG A 224 -6.27 -18.76 9.09
CA ARG A 224 -7.35 -19.45 9.80
C ARG A 224 -7.07 -19.53 11.30
N GLN A 225 -5.84 -19.88 11.67
CA GLN A 225 -5.43 -19.94 13.07
C GLN A 225 -5.51 -18.58 13.74
N PHE A 226 -5.03 -17.51 13.07
CA PHE A 226 -5.18 -16.15 13.57
C PHE A 226 -6.66 -15.76 13.75
N PHE A 227 -7.50 -16.02 12.74
CA PHE A 227 -8.93 -15.72 12.82
C PHE A 227 -9.56 -16.43 14.03
N ASN A 228 -9.41 -17.75 14.11
CA ASN A 228 -10.04 -18.57 15.16
C ASN A 228 -9.55 -18.23 16.57
N SER A 229 -8.27 -17.84 16.73
CA SER A 229 -7.69 -17.57 18.05
C SER A 229 -7.82 -16.13 18.53
N SER A 230 -7.96 -15.16 17.62
CA SER A 230 -7.77 -13.73 17.96
C SER A 230 -8.93 -12.82 17.58
N ILE A 231 -9.63 -13.09 16.47
CA ILE A 231 -10.64 -12.17 15.90
C ILE A 231 -11.95 -12.86 15.49
N GLY A 232 -12.13 -14.14 15.81
CA GLY A 232 -13.27 -14.94 15.36
C GLY A 232 -14.62 -14.44 15.89
N GLU A 233 -14.66 -13.93 17.12
CA GLU A 233 -15.85 -13.31 17.72
C GLU A 233 -16.20 -11.96 17.09
N LYS A 234 -15.25 -11.36 16.36
CA LYS A 234 -15.33 -10.04 15.76
C LYS A 234 -15.67 -10.08 14.28
N GLY A 235 -16.12 -11.20 13.72
CA GLY A 235 -16.30 -11.25 12.27
C GLY A 235 -16.68 -12.59 11.68
N LYS A 236 -16.44 -12.71 10.37
CA LYS A 236 -16.62 -13.96 9.61
C LYS A 236 -15.39 -14.24 8.76
N CYS A 237 -15.04 -15.52 8.66
CA CYS A 237 -14.06 -16.02 7.70
C CYS A 237 -14.82 -16.64 6.52
N LEU A 238 -14.60 -16.13 5.30
CA LEU A 238 -15.25 -16.57 4.07
C LEU A 238 -14.20 -17.10 3.10
N GLU A 239 -14.44 -18.27 2.52
CA GLU A 239 -13.50 -18.94 1.60
C GLU A 239 -14.15 -19.42 0.30
N ASP A 240 -15.46 -19.20 0.19
CA ASP A 240 -16.24 -19.46 -1.01
C ASP A 240 -16.52 -18.14 -1.73
N LYS A 241 -16.27 -18.11 -3.04
CA LYS A 241 -16.39 -16.88 -3.85
C LYS A 241 -17.80 -16.32 -3.84
N ASP A 242 -18.83 -17.16 -3.89
CA ASP A 242 -20.21 -16.69 -3.96
C ASP A 242 -20.62 -16.03 -2.63
N SER A 243 -20.23 -16.64 -1.50
CA SER A 243 -20.38 -16.04 -0.16
C SER A 243 -19.62 -14.72 0.00
N ILE A 244 -18.42 -14.62 -0.57
CA ILE A 244 -17.63 -13.37 -0.57
C ILE A 244 -18.35 -12.30 -1.39
N VAL A 245 -18.82 -12.63 -2.59
CA VAL A 245 -19.57 -11.68 -3.45
C VAL A 245 -20.84 -11.22 -2.77
N ASP A 246 -21.62 -12.13 -2.20
CA ASP A 246 -22.84 -11.80 -1.45
C ASP A 246 -22.52 -10.84 -0.29
N PHE A 247 -21.41 -11.06 0.43
CA PHE A 247 -20.97 -10.16 1.49
C PHE A 247 -20.59 -8.77 0.95
N LEU A 248 -19.81 -8.69 -0.13
CA LEU A 248 -19.40 -7.42 -0.75
C LEU A 248 -20.59 -6.63 -1.32
N LEU A 249 -21.67 -7.32 -1.69
CA LEU A 249 -22.89 -6.73 -2.22
C LEU A 249 -23.95 -6.46 -1.15
N ASP A 250 -23.79 -6.89 0.08
CA ASP A 250 -24.72 -6.59 1.17
C ASP A 250 -24.48 -5.17 1.72
N ASP A 251 -25.44 -4.25 1.56
CA ASP A 251 -25.35 -2.89 2.14
C ASP A 251 -25.63 -2.83 3.64
N LYS A 252 -26.17 -3.90 4.22
CA LYS A 252 -26.43 -4.02 5.65
C LYS A 252 -25.27 -4.64 6.40
N ASN A 253 -24.22 -5.08 5.70
CA ASN A 253 -23.05 -5.62 6.36
C ASN A 253 -22.42 -4.53 7.26
N GLY A 254 -22.10 -4.92 8.50
CA GLY A 254 -21.54 -4.02 9.50
C GLY A 254 -20.02 -3.88 9.42
N ALA A 255 -19.37 -4.35 8.36
CA ALA A 255 -17.91 -4.42 8.35
C ALA A 255 -17.25 -3.05 8.39
N THR A 256 -16.28 -2.93 9.29
CA THR A 256 -15.32 -1.84 9.35
C THR A 256 -14.00 -2.27 8.73
N ILE A 257 -13.75 -3.57 8.59
CA ILE A 257 -12.61 -4.11 7.82
C ILE A 257 -13.11 -5.16 6.83
N ILE A 258 -12.66 -5.06 5.58
CA ILE A 258 -12.77 -6.13 4.57
C ILE A 258 -11.34 -6.54 4.20
N TYR A 259 -10.90 -7.68 4.72
CA TYR A 259 -9.59 -8.26 4.40
C TYR A 259 -9.74 -9.30 3.30
N MET A 260 -8.91 -9.22 2.27
CA MET A 260 -8.93 -10.12 1.12
C MET A 260 -7.53 -10.69 0.88
N PHE A 261 -7.36 -11.99 1.09
CA PHE A 261 -6.13 -12.72 0.81
C PHE A 261 -6.38 -13.73 -0.31
N CYS A 262 -6.02 -13.33 -1.53
CA CYS A 262 -6.38 -14.05 -2.75
C CYS A 262 -5.29 -13.93 -3.81
N HIS A 263 -5.51 -14.48 -5.01
CA HIS A 263 -4.68 -14.13 -6.15
C HIS A 263 -5.23 -12.86 -6.81
N GLY A 264 -4.36 -12.02 -7.33
CA GLY A 264 -4.76 -10.90 -8.17
C GLY A 264 -4.10 -10.99 -9.53
N ASP A 265 -4.79 -10.49 -10.53
CA ASP A 265 -4.19 -10.16 -11.82
C ASP A 265 -4.77 -8.83 -12.28
N SER A 266 -3.95 -8.01 -12.89
CA SER A 266 -4.35 -6.73 -13.46
C SER A 266 -3.67 -6.68 -14.81
N GLY A 267 -4.41 -6.71 -15.91
CA GLY A 267 -3.79 -6.46 -17.22
C GLY A 267 -3.04 -5.11 -17.21
N SER A 268 -2.04 -4.92 -18.10
CA SER A 268 -1.33 -3.62 -18.19
C SER A 268 -2.35 -2.49 -18.38
N PRO A 269 -2.42 -1.50 -17.46
CA PRO A 269 -3.51 -0.51 -17.46
C PRO A 269 -3.36 0.56 -18.56
N LEU A 270 -2.22 0.62 -19.25
CA LEU A 270 -2.01 1.51 -20.41
C LEU A 270 -2.39 0.87 -21.75
N THR A 271 -2.49 -0.47 -21.83
CA THR A 271 -2.70 -1.18 -23.10
C THR A 271 -3.93 -2.07 -23.13
N SER A 272 -4.50 -2.42 -21.97
CA SER A 272 -5.69 -3.26 -21.88
C SER A 272 -6.88 -2.46 -21.35
N LYS A 273 -8.03 -2.57 -22.02
CA LYS A 273 -9.32 -2.10 -21.49
C LYS A 273 -9.68 -2.98 -20.28
N MET A 274 -9.13 -2.64 -19.11
CA MET A 274 -9.39 -3.17 -17.76
C MET A 274 -9.80 -4.64 -17.63
N ASN A 275 -8.85 -5.50 -17.24
CA ASN A 275 -9.15 -6.78 -16.60
C ASN A 275 -8.38 -6.87 -15.27
N GLU A 276 -8.79 -6.08 -14.27
CA GLU A 276 -8.43 -6.35 -12.88
C GLU A 276 -9.32 -7.50 -12.38
N VAL A 277 -8.71 -8.54 -11.80
CA VAL A 277 -9.40 -9.70 -11.25
C VAL A 277 -8.84 -10.04 -9.87
N LEU A 278 -9.74 -10.44 -8.97
CA LEU A 278 -9.39 -11.12 -7.73
C LEU A 278 -9.88 -12.57 -7.84
N ASP A 279 -8.95 -13.50 -7.69
CA ASP A 279 -9.18 -14.93 -7.83
C ASP A 279 -9.19 -15.61 -6.46
N PHE A 280 -10.37 -16.12 -6.10
CA PHE A 280 -10.63 -16.86 -4.87
C PHE A 280 -10.74 -18.38 -5.08
N GLY A 281 -10.23 -18.88 -6.21
CA GLY A 281 -10.24 -20.29 -6.56
C GLY A 281 -11.41 -20.68 -7.45
N GLU A 282 -11.46 -21.97 -7.81
CA GLU A 282 -12.54 -22.59 -8.58
C GLU A 282 -12.82 -21.92 -9.95
N GLN A 283 -11.83 -21.24 -10.54
CA GLN A 283 -11.97 -20.43 -11.76
C GLN A 283 -13.06 -19.33 -11.67
N LYS A 284 -13.35 -18.86 -10.45
CA LYS A 284 -14.33 -17.81 -10.19
C LYS A 284 -13.63 -16.52 -9.81
N PHE A 285 -13.74 -15.52 -10.68
CA PHE A 285 -13.13 -14.21 -10.49
C PHE A 285 -14.14 -13.19 -9.94
N ILE A 286 -13.65 -12.27 -9.12
CA ILE A 286 -14.31 -11.00 -8.79
C ILE A 286 -13.65 -9.93 -9.65
N THR A 287 -14.44 -9.11 -10.34
CA THR A 287 -13.96 -7.98 -11.14
C THR A 287 -14.52 -6.67 -10.58
N PRO A 288 -14.00 -5.50 -10.99
CA PRO A 288 -14.61 -4.22 -10.65
C PRO A 288 -16.10 -4.15 -11.03
N GLN A 289 -16.53 -4.82 -12.11
CA GLN A 289 -17.94 -4.87 -12.53
C GLN A 289 -18.81 -5.65 -11.55
N THR A 290 -18.25 -6.64 -10.84
CA THR A 290 -18.98 -7.33 -9.75
C THR A 290 -19.47 -6.35 -8.70
N LEU A 291 -18.80 -5.21 -8.51
CA LEU A 291 -19.12 -4.18 -7.52
C LEU A 291 -19.95 -3.01 -8.07
N GLU A 292 -20.52 -3.11 -9.27
CA GLU A 292 -21.22 -1.99 -9.94
C GLU A 292 -22.56 -1.58 -9.32
N GLN A 293 -23.10 -2.35 -8.38
CA GLN A 293 -24.38 -2.05 -7.74
C GLN A 293 -24.33 -0.74 -6.93
N GLN A 294 -25.45 0.00 -6.93
CA GLN A 294 -25.55 1.34 -6.31
C GLN A 294 -25.58 1.36 -4.78
N ASN A 295 -25.51 0.19 -4.14
CA ASN A 295 -25.61 0.09 -2.70
C ASN A 295 -24.29 0.49 -2.03
N THR A 296 -24.37 1.17 -0.89
CA THR A 296 -23.20 1.69 -0.15
C THR A 296 -23.01 0.95 1.16
N TYR A 297 -21.76 0.80 1.60
CA TYR A 297 -21.45 0.20 2.89
C TYR A 297 -21.89 1.12 4.03
N LEU A 298 -22.60 0.55 4.99
CA LEU A 298 -23.12 1.28 6.14
C LEU A 298 -22.02 1.94 6.99
N ARG A 299 -20.90 1.25 7.18
CA ARG A 299 -19.81 1.60 8.11
C ARG A 299 -18.53 2.07 7.45
N GLY A 300 -18.50 2.16 6.13
CA GLY A 300 -17.32 2.58 5.37
C GLY A 300 -16.05 1.79 5.71
N PRO A 301 -15.98 0.50 5.33
CA PRO A 301 -14.86 -0.35 5.67
C PRO A 301 -13.54 0.16 5.08
N ILE A 302 -12.45 -0.14 5.77
CA ILE A 302 -11.12 -0.16 5.17
C ILE A 302 -10.99 -1.51 4.45
N VAL A 303 -10.67 -1.47 3.15
CA VAL A 303 -10.47 -2.67 2.34
C VAL A 303 -8.97 -2.98 2.26
N ILE A 304 -8.55 -4.14 2.73
CA ILE A 304 -7.16 -4.61 2.64
C ILE A 304 -7.08 -5.66 1.54
N LEU A 305 -6.56 -5.26 0.37
CA LEU A 305 -6.32 -6.13 -0.77
C LEU A 305 -4.92 -6.73 -0.65
N ASN A 306 -4.83 -7.82 0.10
CA ASN A 306 -3.59 -8.57 0.28
C ASN A 306 -3.46 -9.70 -0.74
N SER A 307 -3.55 -9.35 -2.02
CA SER A 307 -3.60 -10.31 -3.11
C SER A 307 -2.19 -10.67 -3.62
N CYS A 308 -1.88 -11.96 -3.63
CA CYS A 308 -0.67 -12.54 -4.19
C CYS A 308 -0.72 -12.43 -5.72
N LEU A 309 0.36 -12.05 -6.40
CA LEU A 309 0.43 -11.85 -7.87
C LEU A 309 -0.29 -10.62 -8.43
N SER A 310 -0.95 -9.84 -7.58
CA SER A 310 -1.86 -8.76 -7.97
C SER A 310 -1.22 -7.60 -8.72
N ALA A 311 0.09 -7.41 -8.57
CA ALA A 311 0.78 -6.40 -9.32
C ALA A 311 1.07 -6.86 -10.76
N THR A 312 0.27 -6.41 -11.72
CA THR A 312 0.99 -5.61 -12.71
C THR A 312 1.52 -4.41 -11.96
N VAL A 313 2.82 -4.29 -12.02
CA VAL A 313 3.50 -3.13 -11.51
C VAL A 313 3.11 -1.98 -12.41
N SER A 314 2.14 -1.21 -11.94
CA SER A 314 1.65 -0.03 -12.62
C SER A 314 1.05 0.91 -11.59
N PRO A 315 1.23 2.23 -11.75
CA PRO A 315 0.67 3.20 -10.82
C PRO A 315 -0.87 3.26 -10.85
N LEU A 316 -1.51 2.43 -11.70
CA LEU A 316 -2.96 2.35 -11.86
C LEU A 316 -3.53 0.99 -11.43
N SER A 317 -2.71 0.05 -10.98
CA SER A 317 -3.17 -1.27 -10.59
C SER A 317 -4.13 -1.19 -9.40
N PHE A 318 -5.28 -1.85 -9.53
CA PHE A 318 -6.42 -1.77 -8.60
C PHE A 318 -7.06 -0.38 -8.48
N SER A 319 -6.73 0.58 -9.34
CA SER A 319 -7.43 1.87 -9.37
C SER A 319 -8.91 1.67 -9.70
N SER A 320 -9.27 0.62 -10.46
CA SER A 320 -10.66 0.32 -10.79
C SER A 320 -11.39 -0.24 -9.58
N PHE A 321 -10.80 -1.22 -8.88
CA PHE A 321 -11.33 -1.69 -7.60
C PHE A 321 -11.45 -0.58 -6.55
N HIS A 322 -10.43 0.26 -6.40
CA HIS A 322 -10.48 1.41 -5.48
C HIS A 322 -11.64 2.34 -5.84
N LYS A 323 -11.78 2.73 -7.12
CA LYS A 323 -12.93 3.54 -7.57
C LYS A 323 -14.27 2.89 -7.23
N LYS A 324 -14.40 1.57 -7.42
CA LYS A 324 -15.65 0.85 -7.09
C LYS A 324 -15.91 0.81 -5.58
N PHE A 325 -14.91 0.47 -4.76
CA PHE A 325 -15.04 0.47 -3.30
C PHE A 325 -15.36 1.86 -2.75
N ARG A 326 -14.74 2.92 -3.29
CA ARG A 326 -15.06 4.30 -2.94
C ARG A 326 -16.50 4.68 -3.31
N LYS A 327 -16.99 4.29 -4.50
CA LYS A 327 -18.40 4.48 -4.88
C LYS A 327 -19.37 3.75 -3.95
N LYS A 328 -18.93 2.64 -3.34
CA LYS A 328 -19.64 1.95 -2.25
C LYS A 328 -19.37 2.56 -0.87
N ARG A 329 -18.77 3.74 -0.79
CA ARG A 329 -18.48 4.48 0.46
C ARG A 329 -17.46 3.79 1.39
N ALA A 330 -16.58 2.93 0.87
CA ALA A 330 -15.43 2.46 1.64
C ALA A 330 -14.51 3.64 2.03
N MET A 331 -13.80 3.51 3.15
CA MET A 331 -12.81 4.49 3.61
C MET A 331 -11.65 4.62 2.62
N GLY A 332 -11.32 3.51 1.98
CA GLY A 332 -10.26 3.40 0.98
C GLY A 332 -9.65 2.00 0.96
N VAL A 333 -8.53 1.87 0.28
CA VAL A 333 -7.89 0.58 -0.02
C VAL A 333 -6.45 0.57 0.46
N ILE A 334 -6.03 -0.54 1.08
CA ILE A 334 -4.61 -0.86 1.30
C ILE A 334 -4.26 -1.96 0.31
N GLY A 335 -3.21 -1.74 -0.48
CA GLY A 335 -2.80 -2.68 -1.51
C GLY A 335 -1.29 -2.67 -1.74
N THR A 336 -0.81 -3.63 -2.50
CA THR A 336 0.62 -3.82 -2.78
C THR A 336 0.98 -3.25 -4.15
N THR A 337 2.07 -2.49 -4.26
CA THR A 337 2.55 -1.90 -5.52
C THR A 337 3.43 -2.84 -6.35
N ILE A 338 3.89 -3.95 -5.76
CA ILE A 338 4.60 -5.04 -6.44
C ILE A 338 4.03 -6.40 -6.03
N LYS A 339 4.45 -7.45 -6.74
CA LYS A 339 4.09 -8.83 -6.39
C LYS A 339 4.75 -9.22 -5.07
N MET A 340 3.94 -9.51 -4.06
CA MET A 340 4.41 -9.96 -2.74
C MET A 340 4.52 -11.49 -2.65
N PRO A 341 5.56 -12.03 -1.97
CA PRO A 341 5.55 -13.41 -1.51
C PRO A 341 4.35 -13.67 -0.59
N ALA A 342 3.60 -14.75 -0.83
CA ALA A 342 2.36 -15.03 -0.09
C ALA A 342 2.58 -15.22 1.42
N THR A 343 3.72 -15.78 1.82
CA THR A 343 4.11 -15.97 3.22
C THR A 343 4.30 -14.63 3.92
N PHE A 344 5.05 -13.72 3.30
CA PHE A 344 5.25 -12.35 3.78
C PHE A 344 3.92 -11.60 3.86
N ALA A 345 3.13 -11.67 2.79
CA ALA A 345 1.82 -11.03 2.72
C ALA A 345 0.92 -11.47 3.88
N ALA A 346 0.81 -12.77 4.14
CA ALA A 346 -0.02 -13.29 5.23
C ALA A 346 0.45 -12.80 6.61
N ALA A 347 1.76 -12.85 6.86
CA ALA A 347 2.34 -12.41 8.12
C ALA A 347 2.17 -10.89 8.33
N PHE A 348 2.43 -10.08 7.30
CA PHE A 348 2.23 -8.63 7.33
C PHE A 348 0.76 -8.27 7.55
N GLY A 349 -0.16 -8.90 6.82
CA GLY A 349 -1.60 -8.66 6.93
C GLY A 349 -2.13 -8.96 8.33
N ARG A 350 -1.71 -10.07 8.93
CA ARG A 350 -2.01 -10.37 10.34
C ARG A 350 -1.51 -9.27 11.26
N LYS A 351 -0.24 -8.89 11.17
CA LYS A 351 0.38 -7.91 12.07
C LYS A 351 -0.28 -6.53 11.94
N LEU A 352 -0.64 -6.13 10.72
CA LEU A 352 -1.37 -4.90 10.45
C LEU A 352 -2.74 -4.91 11.14
N ILE A 353 -3.51 -6.00 10.99
CA ILE A 353 -4.80 -6.14 11.67
C ILE A 353 -4.61 -6.10 13.18
N GLU A 354 -3.65 -6.85 13.75
CA GLU A 354 -3.37 -6.82 15.19
C GLU A 354 -3.08 -5.39 15.69
N CYS A 355 -2.22 -4.63 15.01
CA CYS A 355 -1.93 -3.24 15.37
C CYS A 355 -3.20 -2.37 15.31
N TYR A 356 -3.95 -2.46 14.21
CA TYR A 356 -5.15 -1.65 14.01
C TYR A 356 -6.22 -1.94 15.07
N MET A 357 -6.50 -3.22 15.31
CA MET A 357 -7.47 -3.69 16.31
C MET A 357 -7.05 -3.34 17.75
N ASN A 358 -5.75 -3.12 17.99
CA ASN A 358 -5.22 -2.55 19.24
C ASN A 358 -5.26 -1.02 19.27
N ARG A 359 -6.11 -0.40 18.44
CA ARG A 359 -6.37 1.06 18.40
C ARG A 359 -5.13 1.88 18.01
N ILE A 360 -4.18 1.30 17.29
CA ILE A 360 -3.17 2.05 16.56
C ILE A 360 -3.81 2.51 15.25
N SER A 361 -3.70 3.80 14.91
CA SER A 361 -4.28 4.28 13.65
C SER A 361 -3.71 3.53 12.45
N ILE A 362 -4.50 3.30 11.41
CA ILE A 362 -4.10 2.45 10.28
C ILE A 362 -2.80 2.96 9.62
N GLY A 363 -2.66 4.28 9.51
CA GLY A 363 -1.44 4.93 9.01
C GLY A 363 -0.24 4.76 9.93
N CYS A 364 -0.43 4.88 11.25
CA CYS A 364 0.64 4.60 12.21
C CYS A 364 1.06 3.13 12.20
N ALA A 365 0.11 2.20 12.07
CA ALA A 365 0.39 0.77 12.01
C ALA A 365 1.26 0.40 10.81
N ILE A 366 0.88 0.82 9.60
CA ILE A 366 1.69 0.60 8.39
C ILE A 366 3.06 1.27 8.50
N TYR A 367 3.10 2.52 8.95
CA TYR A 367 4.35 3.27 9.09
C TYR A 367 5.34 2.59 10.04
N GLN A 368 4.86 2.12 11.21
CA GLN A 368 5.70 1.40 12.17
C GLN A 368 6.21 0.08 11.59
N LEU A 369 5.35 -0.67 10.89
CA LEU A 369 5.76 -1.94 10.26
C LEU A 369 6.81 -1.73 9.17
N ARG A 370 6.69 -0.69 8.34
CA ARG A 370 7.71 -0.33 7.35
C ARG A 370 9.08 -0.09 8.00
N ARG A 371 9.11 0.66 9.11
CA ARG A 371 10.35 0.96 9.84
C ARG A 371 10.94 -0.27 10.49
N GLU A 372 10.12 -1.04 11.22
CA GLU A 372 10.54 -2.28 11.88
C GLU A 372 11.16 -3.26 10.88
N LEU A 373 10.52 -3.45 9.73
CA LEU A 373 11.01 -4.36 8.70
C LEU A 373 12.28 -3.82 8.03
N LEU A 374 12.34 -2.53 7.69
CA LEU A 374 13.52 -1.96 7.05
C LEU A 374 14.74 -1.94 8.00
N ASP A 375 14.51 -1.76 9.31
CA ASP A 375 15.55 -1.91 10.34
C ASP A 375 16.12 -3.33 10.41
N ARG A 376 15.35 -4.33 9.95
CA ARG A 376 15.74 -5.73 9.79
C ARG A 376 16.15 -6.09 8.36
N ASN A 377 16.51 -5.10 7.53
CA ASN A 377 16.86 -5.28 6.11
C ASN A 377 15.76 -5.93 5.24
N ASN A 378 14.50 -5.79 5.62
CA ASN A 378 13.36 -6.26 4.84
C ASN A 378 12.60 -5.05 4.25
N PRO A 379 12.76 -4.74 2.95
CA PRO A 379 12.13 -3.57 2.34
C PRO A 379 10.66 -3.82 1.94
N LEU A 380 10.14 -5.03 2.11
CA LEU A 380 8.85 -5.42 1.50
C LEU A 380 7.65 -4.65 2.06
N GLY A 381 7.73 -4.20 3.32
CA GLY A 381 6.70 -3.34 3.92
C GLY A 381 6.50 -2.01 3.18
N LEU A 382 7.52 -1.50 2.48
CA LEU A 382 7.44 -0.25 1.71
C LEU A 382 6.47 -0.33 0.53
N PHE A 383 6.15 -1.53 0.07
CA PHE A 383 5.26 -1.73 -1.07
C PHE A 383 3.78 -1.82 -0.70
N TYR A 384 3.42 -1.79 0.58
CA TYR A 384 2.04 -1.65 1.03
C TYR A 384 1.67 -0.18 1.03
N SER A 385 0.85 0.29 0.09
CA SER A 385 0.41 1.69 0.00
C SER A 385 -0.95 1.88 0.67
N LEU A 386 -1.06 2.96 1.45
CA LEU A 386 -2.27 3.30 2.22
C LEU A 386 -3.14 4.30 1.44
N GLN A 387 -4.19 3.81 0.78
CA GLN A 387 -5.09 4.64 -0.01
C GLN A 387 -6.37 4.98 0.75
N CYS A 388 -6.22 5.44 1.99
CA CYS A 388 -7.27 6.02 2.84
C CYS A 388 -6.64 7.04 3.80
N PRO A 389 -7.44 7.85 4.54
CA PRO A 389 -6.91 8.66 5.64
C PRO A 389 -6.15 7.78 6.65
N GLY A 390 -5.01 8.26 7.15
CA GLY A 390 -4.11 7.47 8.02
C GLY A 390 -4.38 7.57 9.52
N ASP A 391 -5.20 8.54 9.94
CA ASP A 391 -5.57 8.79 11.34
C ASP A 391 -6.76 7.97 11.83
N ILE A 392 -7.36 7.15 10.95
CA ILE A 392 -8.49 6.27 11.28
C ILE A 392 -8.09 5.23 12.32
N LEU A 393 -8.91 5.07 13.36
CA LEU A 393 -8.75 4.07 14.40
C LEU A 393 -9.79 2.95 14.28
N ALA A 394 -9.43 1.75 14.73
CA ALA A 394 -10.41 0.66 14.84
C ALA A 394 -11.59 1.06 15.75
N PRO A 395 -12.82 0.57 15.49
CA PRO A 395 -13.98 0.94 16.28
C PRO A 395 -13.79 0.60 17.76
N GLN A 396 -14.41 1.37 18.67
CA GLN A 396 -14.23 1.16 20.11
C GLN A 396 -14.91 -0.10 20.66
N GLY A 397 -15.61 -0.87 19.81
CA GLY A 397 -16.43 -1.98 20.24
C GLY A 397 -17.59 -1.47 21.09
N GLY A 398 -18.63 -0.95 20.44
CA GLY A 398 -19.90 -0.71 21.13
C GLY A 398 -20.44 -2.06 21.62
N ASN A 399 -20.78 -2.17 22.91
CA ASN A 399 -21.70 -3.21 23.36
C ASN A 399 -22.96 -3.07 22.50
N ASN A 400 -23.26 -4.08 21.68
CA ASN A 400 -24.55 -4.20 21.02
C ASN A 400 -25.68 -4.17 22.04
#